data_AF-A0A847PGZ0-F1
#
_entry.id   AF-A0A847PGZ0-F1
#
_cell.length_a   1.000
_cell.length_b   1.000
_cell.length_c   1.000
_cell.angle_alpha   90.00
_cell.angle_beta   90.00
_cell.angle_gamma   90.00
#
_symmetry.space_group_name_H-M   'P 1'
#
loop_
_entity.id
_entity.type
_entity.pdbx_description
1 polymer ?
#
loop_
_entity_poly.entity_id
_entity_poly.type
_entity_poly.pdbx_seq_one_letter_code
_entity_poly.pdbx_strand_id
1 'polypeptide(L)'
;MLVQNDKRCTMNIVWIVVAIIIFTILPNFISGYYIRILTAIFMYAVLSQCINLMSGYMGYLPFGHVMFFGIGAYMTAILMRGNLPFIVAMLLASLSAIVVSIILGFPVLRLRGHYFAIATIGMNGALMTVVQNIDITGGARGTTFPIIMLPPGQVYSYFYYAFLALMIITTFAIYFIVNSRFGFAIRSIKANEDAANSMGINTTNTKVVTWAIAALFTSIAGGLYGYWMSFIAPDEVFDLMFITNSIIMMLIGGAGTILGPVIGAFIVETVSEFAWSGFMEYHLAVLGIITIIIVFFVPGGVIGTITEKIRDRKIAASIKSEVAANDR
;
A
#
# COMPACT_ATOMS: atom_id res chain seq x y z
N MET A 1 -7.97 -29.10 -5.75
CA MET A 1 -7.99 -29.24 -4.27
C MET A 1 -6.96 -28.26 -3.73
N LEU A 2 -7.22 -27.23 -2.94
CA LEU A 2 -8.31 -26.93 -2.03
C LEU A 2 -8.76 -25.48 -2.24
N VAL A 3 -9.98 -25.29 -2.77
CA VAL A 3 -10.77 -24.09 -2.48
C VAL A 3 -11.27 -24.30 -1.05
N GLN A 4 -10.40 -24.05 -0.07
CA GLN A 4 -10.83 -23.99 1.33
C GLN A 4 -11.58 -22.67 1.53
N ASN A 5 -12.88 -22.78 1.27
CA ASN A 5 -13.99 -22.04 1.84
C ASN A 5 -13.56 -21.04 2.93
N ASP A 6 -13.55 -19.77 2.55
CA ASP A 6 -13.16 -18.62 3.38
C ASP A 6 -14.25 -18.26 4.40
N LYS A 7 -14.65 -19.24 5.23
CA LYS A 7 -15.37 -19.00 6.48
C LYS A 7 -14.45 -18.41 7.57
N ARG A 8 -13.25 -17.92 7.21
CA ARG A 8 -12.27 -17.34 8.15
C ARG A 8 -12.30 -15.82 8.18
N CYS A 9 -12.89 -15.15 7.19
CA CYS A 9 -13.17 -13.70 7.27
C CYS A 9 -14.21 -13.32 8.33
N THR A 10 -14.86 -14.30 8.99
CA THR A 10 -15.60 -14.09 10.25
C THR A 10 -14.66 -14.08 11.47
N MET A 11 -13.39 -13.67 11.31
CA MET A 11 -12.58 -13.22 12.42
C MET A 11 -13.10 -11.83 12.82
N ASN A 12 -14.21 -11.88 13.57
CA ASN A 12 -15.02 -10.81 14.16
C ASN A 12 -14.92 -9.45 13.47
N ILE A 13 -15.88 -9.15 12.59
CA ILE A 13 -16.23 -7.78 12.18
C ILE A 13 -16.26 -6.84 13.41
N VAL A 14 -16.67 -7.36 14.57
CA VAL A 14 -16.61 -6.67 15.86
C VAL A 14 -15.19 -6.15 16.19
N TRP A 15 -14.12 -6.93 16.02
CA TRP A 15 -12.75 -6.47 16.29
C TRP A 15 -12.28 -5.41 15.28
N ILE A 16 -12.68 -5.53 14.01
CA ILE A 16 -12.38 -4.51 12.98
C ILE A 16 -13.10 -3.21 13.33
N VAL A 17 -14.38 -3.28 13.68
CA VAL A 17 -15.17 -2.12 14.09
C VAL A 17 -14.60 -1.50 15.36
N VAL A 18 -14.23 -2.30 16.36
CA VAL A 18 -13.57 -1.82 17.58
C VAL A 18 -12.25 -1.12 17.26
N ALA A 19 -11.41 -1.68 16.38
CA ALA A 19 -10.17 -1.04 15.97
C ALA A 19 -10.43 0.32 15.27
N ILE A 20 -11.41 0.39 14.37
CA ILE A 20 -11.79 1.65 13.71
C ILE A 20 -12.27 2.69 14.73
N ILE A 21 -13.09 2.28 15.71
CA ILE A 21 -13.58 3.17 16.77
C ILE A 21 -12.40 3.69 17.60
N ILE A 22 -11.48 2.81 18.00
CA ILE A 22 -10.29 3.19 18.76
C ILE A 22 -9.47 4.23 17.98
N PHE A 23 -9.12 3.95 16.72
CA PHE A 23 -8.32 4.89 15.91
C PHE A 23 -9.05 6.19 15.61
N THR A 24 -10.38 6.21 15.58
CA THR A 24 -11.15 7.46 15.40
C THR A 24 -11.11 8.33 16.65
N ILE A 25 -11.15 7.73 17.84
CA ILE A 25 -11.18 8.45 19.11
C ILE A 25 -9.79 8.89 19.58
N LEU A 26 -8.75 8.15 19.16
CA LEU A 26 -7.38 8.29 19.62
C LEU A 26 -6.80 9.72 19.56
N PRO A 27 -7.00 10.53 18.50
CA PRO A 27 -6.44 11.88 18.41
C PRO A 27 -6.79 12.81 19.58
N ASN A 28 -7.90 12.57 20.28
CA ASN A 28 -8.32 13.39 21.41
C ASN A 28 -7.45 13.16 22.68
N PHE A 29 -6.64 12.09 22.70
CA PHE A 29 -5.87 11.68 23.88
C PHE A 29 -4.35 11.70 23.66
N ILE A 30 -3.88 11.98 22.44
CA ILE A 30 -2.46 11.89 22.08
C ILE A 30 -1.92 13.23 21.59
N SER A 31 -0.60 13.42 21.69
CA SER A 31 0.08 14.62 21.20
C SER A 31 0.17 14.64 19.66
N GLY A 32 0.37 15.84 19.08
CA GLY A 32 0.52 16.01 17.63
C GLY A 32 1.66 15.20 17.00
N TYR A 33 2.70 14.87 17.78
CA TYR A 33 3.78 13.99 17.35
C TYR A 33 3.29 12.57 17.03
N TYR A 34 2.52 11.94 17.93
CA TYR A 34 1.95 10.61 17.69
C TYR A 34 0.89 10.62 16.58
N ILE A 35 0.13 11.72 16.43
CA ILE A 35 -0.79 11.90 15.30
C ILE A 35 -0.02 11.85 13.97
N ARG A 36 1.15 12.51 13.89
CA ARG A 36 2.00 12.49 12.69
C ARG A 36 2.52 11.09 12.37
N ILE A 37 2.98 10.34 13.37
CA ILE A 37 3.46 8.96 13.20
C ILE A 37 2.33 8.06 12.68
N LEU A 38 1.15 8.13 13.30
CA LEU A 38 -0.01 7.35 12.86
C LEU A 38 -0.47 7.74 11.45
N THR A 39 -0.40 9.02 11.10
CA THR A 39 -0.69 9.50 9.74
C THR A 39 0.26 8.86 8.73
N ALA A 40 1.56 8.76 9.05
CA ALA A 40 2.55 8.07 8.22
C ALA A 40 2.27 6.56 8.13
N ILE A 41 1.92 5.90 9.24
CA ILE A 41 1.49 4.49 9.25
C ILE A 41 0.34 4.25 8.29
N PHE A 42 -0.70 5.09 8.34
CA PHE A 42 -1.87 4.95 7.46
C PHE A 42 -1.52 5.15 5.99
N MET A 43 -0.67 6.14 5.67
CA MET A 43 -0.16 6.33 4.32
C MET A 43 0.59 5.09 3.82
N TYR A 44 1.55 4.59 4.61
CA TYR A 44 2.31 3.40 4.24
C TYR A 44 1.46 2.14 4.17
N ALA A 45 0.42 2.02 4.99
CA ALA A 45 -0.55 0.92 4.90
C ALA A 45 -1.27 0.94 3.54
N VAL A 46 -1.68 2.10 3.03
CA VAL A 46 -2.27 2.27 1.69
C VAL A 46 -1.28 1.86 0.61
N LEU A 47 -0.05 2.39 0.65
CA LEU A 47 0.99 2.10 -0.35
C LEU A 47 1.34 0.60 -0.37
N SER A 48 1.52 0.01 0.81
CA SER A 48 1.81 -1.41 0.98
C SER A 48 0.65 -2.28 0.49
N GLN A 49 -0.60 -1.84 0.66
CA GLN A 49 -1.77 -2.51 0.13
C GLN A 49 -1.84 -2.47 -1.40
N CYS A 50 -1.52 -1.34 -2.03
CA CYS A 50 -1.42 -1.22 -3.49
C CYS A 50 -0.34 -2.16 -4.04
N ILE A 51 0.83 -2.21 -3.41
CA ILE A 51 1.88 -3.14 -3.77
C ILE A 51 1.47 -4.59 -3.52
N ASN A 52 0.73 -4.87 -2.45
CA ASN A 52 0.22 -6.20 -2.17
C ASN A 52 -0.80 -6.68 -3.20
N LEU A 53 -1.61 -5.79 -3.76
CA LEU A 53 -2.49 -6.11 -4.89
C LEU A 53 -1.69 -6.60 -6.11
N MET A 54 -0.57 -5.94 -6.41
CA MET A 54 0.31 -6.28 -7.54
C MET A 54 1.24 -7.48 -7.24
N SER A 55 2.03 -7.40 -6.19
CA SER A 55 3.05 -8.41 -5.88
C SER A 55 2.46 -9.58 -5.09
N GLY A 56 1.70 -9.28 -4.04
CA GLY A 56 1.10 -10.28 -3.17
C GLY A 56 0.07 -11.16 -3.88
N TYR A 57 -0.90 -10.55 -4.58
CA TYR A 57 -1.97 -11.30 -5.24
C TYR A 57 -1.66 -11.67 -6.70
N MET A 58 -1.11 -10.76 -7.49
CA MET A 58 -0.86 -10.99 -8.93
C MET A 58 0.53 -11.59 -9.23
N GLY A 59 1.50 -11.45 -8.33
CA GLY A 59 2.87 -11.97 -8.51
C GLY A 59 3.82 -11.06 -9.28
N TYR A 60 3.44 -9.80 -9.54
CA TYR A 60 4.26 -8.83 -10.24
C TYR A 60 4.76 -7.78 -9.25
N LEU A 61 6.07 -7.56 -9.17
CA LEU A 61 6.68 -6.61 -8.23
C LEU A 61 7.13 -5.32 -8.94
N PRO A 62 6.34 -4.24 -8.90
CA PRO A 62 6.68 -2.97 -9.54
C PRO A 62 7.51 -2.08 -8.60
N PHE A 63 8.84 -2.08 -8.75
CA PHE A 63 9.71 -1.20 -7.97
C PHE A 63 9.56 0.30 -8.34
N GLY A 64 8.99 0.62 -9.50
CA GLY A 64 8.71 2.00 -9.90
C GLY A 64 7.31 2.51 -9.58
N HIS A 65 6.50 1.79 -8.80
CA HIS A 65 5.09 2.17 -8.56
C HIS A 65 4.94 3.52 -7.85
N VAL A 66 5.99 4.02 -7.19
CA VAL A 66 6.03 5.36 -6.60
C VAL A 66 5.81 6.48 -7.63
N MET A 67 6.01 6.22 -8.93
CA MET A 67 5.71 7.21 -9.97
C MET A 67 4.26 7.69 -9.94
N PHE A 68 3.30 6.85 -9.55
CA PHE A 68 1.89 7.25 -9.41
C PHE A 68 1.64 8.13 -8.19
N PHE A 69 2.45 7.95 -7.13
CA PHE A 69 2.45 8.82 -5.96
C PHE A 69 2.93 10.22 -6.38
N GLY A 70 4.04 10.28 -7.14
CA GLY A 70 4.54 11.50 -7.79
C GLY A 70 3.51 12.21 -8.66
N ILE A 71 2.90 11.48 -9.60
CA ILE A 71 1.84 12.03 -10.47
C ILE A 71 0.69 12.61 -9.65
N GLY A 72 0.23 11.87 -8.63
CA GLY A 72 -0.84 12.31 -7.74
C GLY A 72 -0.51 13.62 -7.00
N ALA A 73 0.69 13.73 -6.44
CA ALA A 73 1.14 14.92 -5.72
C ALA A 73 1.23 16.15 -6.64
N TYR A 74 1.92 16.02 -7.78
CA TYR A 74 2.13 17.13 -8.70
C TYR A 74 0.85 17.59 -9.38
N MET A 75 0.03 16.66 -9.87
CA MET A 75 -1.22 17.01 -10.52
C MET A 75 -2.21 17.66 -9.53
N THR A 76 -2.22 17.21 -8.27
CA THR A 76 -3.02 17.87 -7.22
C THR A 76 -2.53 19.30 -6.98
N ALA A 77 -1.21 19.52 -6.85
CA ALA A 77 -0.63 20.85 -6.67
C ALA A 77 -0.98 21.80 -7.83
N ILE A 78 -0.82 21.33 -9.08
CA ILE A 78 -1.11 22.12 -10.28
C ILE A 78 -2.59 22.51 -10.33
N LEU A 79 -3.50 21.56 -10.09
CA LEU A 79 -4.95 21.81 -10.12
C LEU A 79 -5.39 22.76 -9.00
N MET A 80 -4.81 22.64 -7.80
CA MET A 80 -5.09 23.56 -6.70
C MET A 80 -4.60 24.98 -6.95
N ARG A 81 -3.47 25.17 -7.66
CA ARG A 81 -3.02 26.49 -8.12
C ARG A 81 -4.01 27.11 -9.12
N GLY A 82 -4.77 26.28 -9.83
CA GLY A 82 -5.93 26.67 -10.64
C GLY A 82 -7.20 26.99 -9.85
N ASN A 83 -7.12 27.14 -8.51
CA ASN A 83 -8.24 27.38 -7.60
C ASN A 83 -9.26 26.24 -7.48
N LEU A 84 -8.91 25.01 -7.88
CA LEU A 84 -9.76 23.86 -7.62
C LEU A 84 -9.71 23.46 -6.14
N PRO A 85 -10.87 23.09 -5.52
CA PRO A 85 -10.89 22.54 -4.18
C PRO A 85 -10.03 21.28 -4.08
N PHE A 86 -9.31 21.12 -2.95
CA PHE A 86 -8.36 20.02 -2.73
C PHE A 86 -8.92 18.63 -3.10
N ILE A 87 -10.11 18.29 -2.62
CA ILE A 87 -10.71 16.96 -2.86
C ILE A 87 -10.97 16.72 -4.35
N VAL A 88 -11.42 17.75 -5.08
CA VAL A 88 -11.71 17.67 -6.52
C VAL A 88 -10.39 17.58 -7.29
N ALA A 89 -9.42 18.41 -6.94
CA ALA A 89 -8.07 18.38 -7.52
C ALA A 89 -7.42 17.01 -7.35
N MET A 90 -7.49 16.41 -6.17
CA MET A 90 -6.92 15.09 -5.87
C MET A 90 -7.59 13.96 -6.64
N LEU A 91 -8.93 13.99 -6.78
CA LEU A 91 -9.65 12.97 -7.56
C LEU A 91 -9.35 13.09 -9.06
N LEU A 92 -9.30 14.32 -9.60
CA LEU A 92 -8.91 14.57 -11.00
C LEU A 92 -7.44 14.19 -11.26
N ALA A 93 -6.54 14.48 -10.32
CA ALA A 93 -5.15 14.03 -10.36
C ALA A 93 -5.07 12.50 -10.40
N SER A 94 -5.93 11.80 -9.67
CA SER A 94 -5.94 10.34 -9.67
C SER A 94 -6.47 9.74 -10.96
N LEU A 95 -7.37 10.43 -11.67
CA LEU A 95 -7.75 10.05 -13.04
C LEU A 95 -6.56 10.12 -14.00
N SER A 96 -5.69 11.14 -13.86
CA SER A 96 -4.48 11.22 -14.68
C SER A 96 -3.52 10.05 -14.42
N ALA A 97 -3.37 9.62 -13.17
CA ALA A 97 -2.59 8.45 -12.81
C ALA A 97 -3.17 7.15 -13.40
N ILE A 98 -4.51 7.00 -13.41
CA ILE A 98 -5.17 5.88 -14.10
C ILE A 98 -4.84 5.89 -15.59
N VAL A 99 -4.98 7.03 -16.26
CA VAL A 99 -4.70 7.14 -17.70
C VAL A 99 -3.23 6.77 -17.99
N VAL A 100 -2.28 7.34 -17.24
CA VAL A 100 -0.86 7.01 -17.39
C VAL A 100 -0.60 5.54 -17.11
N SER A 101 -1.23 4.96 -16.07
CA SER A 101 -1.07 3.53 -15.74
C SER A 101 -1.57 2.61 -16.83
N ILE A 102 -2.64 2.97 -17.54
CA ILE A 102 -3.17 2.17 -18.65
C ILE A 102 -2.22 2.26 -19.85
N ILE A 103 -1.78 3.47 -20.20
CA ILE A 103 -0.86 3.71 -21.32
C ILE A 103 0.46 2.95 -21.11
N LEU A 104 1.05 3.05 -19.93
CA LEU A 104 2.31 2.36 -19.60
C LEU A 104 2.09 0.87 -19.33
N GLY A 105 0.94 0.50 -18.78
CA GLY A 105 0.60 -0.87 -18.41
C GLY A 105 0.61 -1.82 -19.61
N PHE A 106 0.03 -1.42 -20.75
CA PHE A 106 -0.06 -2.27 -21.94
C PHE A 106 1.30 -2.81 -22.44
N PRO A 107 2.35 -1.99 -22.64
CA PRO A 107 3.67 -2.48 -23.04
C PRO A 107 4.42 -3.14 -21.88
N VAL A 108 4.41 -2.54 -20.69
CA VAL A 108 5.32 -2.93 -19.60
C VAL A 108 4.89 -4.23 -18.94
N LEU A 109 3.59 -4.46 -18.78
CA LEU A 109 3.09 -5.70 -18.18
C LEU A 109 3.30 -6.94 -19.03
N ARG A 110 3.83 -6.81 -20.26
CA ARG A 110 4.27 -7.95 -21.07
C ARG A 110 5.63 -8.49 -20.61
N LEU A 111 6.41 -7.69 -19.87
CA LEU A 111 7.69 -8.10 -19.32
C LEU A 111 7.48 -9.06 -18.14
N ARG A 112 8.41 -10.01 -17.96
CA ARG A 112 8.35 -11.03 -16.89
C ARG A 112 9.51 -10.86 -15.91
N GLY A 113 9.27 -11.18 -14.64
CA GLY A 113 10.29 -11.27 -13.60
C GLY A 113 11.06 -9.97 -13.38
N HIS A 114 12.39 -10.04 -13.37
CA HIS A 114 13.24 -8.88 -13.09
C HIS A 114 13.20 -7.78 -14.16
N TYR A 115 12.92 -8.13 -15.43
CA TYR A 115 12.77 -7.13 -16.49
C TYR A 115 11.62 -6.18 -16.21
N PHE A 116 10.54 -6.69 -15.63
CA PHE A 116 9.41 -5.88 -15.20
C PHE A 116 9.82 -4.87 -14.12
N ALA A 117 10.51 -5.33 -13.07
CA ALA A 117 11.02 -4.49 -12.00
C ALA A 117 11.92 -3.36 -12.54
N ILE A 118 12.91 -3.71 -13.37
CA ILE A 118 13.86 -2.75 -13.96
C ILE A 118 13.15 -1.73 -14.83
N ALA A 119 12.21 -2.17 -15.68
CA ALA A 119 11.44 -1.27 -16.53
C ALA A 119 10.63 -0.26 -15.69
N THR A 120 10.03 -0.69 -14.57
CA THR A 120 9.31 0.25 -13.70
C THR A 120 10.21 1.29 -13.05
N ILE A 121 11.41 0.91 -12.61
CA ILE A 121 12.39 1.86 -12.06
C ILE A 121 12.77 2.90 -13.13
N GLY A 122 13.03 2.45 -14.35
CA GLY A 122 13.31 3.34 -15.48
C GLY A 122 12.16 4.31 -15.78
N MET A 123 10.91 3.84 -15.73
CA MET A 123 9.73 4.69 -15.90
C MET A 123 9.58 5.73 -14.79
N ASN A 124 9.87 5.36 -13.55
CA ASN A 124 9.89 6.30 -12.43
C ASN A 124 10.91 7.43 -12.67
N GLY A 125 12.14 7.07 -13.05
CA GLY A 125 13.18 8.06 -13.37
C GLY A 125 12.82 8.92 -14.59
N ALA A 126 12.19 8.34 -15.61
CA ALA A 126 11.73 9.09 -16.79
C ALA A 126 10.65 10.11 -16.42
N LEU A 127 9.64 9.70 -15.63
CA LEU A 127 8.58 10.61 -15.17
C LEU A 127 9.12 11.72 -14.25
N MET A 128 10.04 11.38 -13.35
CA MET A 128 10.74 12.36 -12.52
C MET A 128 11.48 13.38 -13.39
N THR A 129 12.21 12.93 -14.41
CA THR A 129 12.92 13.81 -15.35
C THR A 129 11.96 14.71 -16.11
N VAL A 130 10.81 14.19 -16.58
CA VAL A 130 9.77 14.98 -17.23
C VAL A 130 9.25 16.08 -16.28
N VAL A 131 8.93 15.73 -15.03
CA VAL A 131 8.48 16.69 -14.03
C VAL A 131 9.54 17.77 -13.74
N GLN A 132 10.82 17.42 -13.74
CA GLN A 132 11.92 18.37 -13.54
C GLN A 132 12.11 19.38 -14.69
N ASN A 133 11.69 19.02 -15.91
CA ASN A 133 11.91 19.81 -17.13
C ASN A 133 10.66 20.59 -17.59
N ILE A 134 9.53 20.45 -16.91
CA ILE A 134 8.31 21.20 -17.21
C ILE A 134 8.20 22.41 -16.29
N ASP A 135 7.91 23.59 -16.82
CA ASP A 135 7.81 24.81 -16.00
C ASP A 135 6.57 24.83 -15.08
N ILE A 136 5.45 24.24 -15.52
CA ILE A 136 4.19 24.24 -14.75
C ILE A 136 4.30 23.49 -13.41
N THR A 137 5.20 22.52 -13.30
CA THR A 137 5.46 21.75 -12.09
C THR A 137 6.40 22.49 -11.13
N GLY A 138 6.95 23.64 -11.52
CA GLY A 138 8.06 24.30 -10.84
C GLY A 138 9.44 23.69 -11.16
N GLY A 139 9.50 22.73 -12.07
CA GLY A 139 10.72 22.06 -12.51
C GLY A 139 11.48 21.41 -11.35
N ALA A 140 12.82 21.46 -11.42
CA ALA A 140 13.70 20.92 -10.37
C ALA A 140 13.56 21.62 -9.01
N ARG A 141 12.92 22.80 -8.93
CA ARG A 141 12.73 23.53 -7.66
C ARG A 141 11.57 23.00 -6.84
N GLY A 142 10.70 22.18 -7.43
CA GLY A 142 9.47 21.74 -6.78
C GLY A 142 8.34 22.78 -6.81
N THR A 143 7.22 22.45 -6.15
CA THR A 143 6.03 23.30 -6.10
C THR A 143 5.44 23.33 -4.70
N THR A 144 4.77 24.44 -4.38
CA THR A 144 4.08 24.65 -3.11
C THR A 144 2.57 24.48 -3.31
N PHE A 145 1.89 24.07 -2.24
CA PHE A 145 0.43 24.03 -2.17
C PHE A 145 -0.12 25.34 -1.59
N PRO A 146 -1.38 25.71 -1.90
CA PRO A 146 -2.05 26.82 -1.21
C PRO A 146 -2.03 26.63 0.31
N ILE A 147 -1.85 27.72 1.06
CA ILE A 147 -1.73 27.67 2.52
C ILE A 147 -3.07 27.24 3.12
N ILE A 148 -3.01 26.26 4.03
CA ILE A 148 -4.16 25.84 4.83
C ILE A 148 -4.45 26.89 5.90
N MET A 149 -5.57 27.59 5.78
CA MET A 149 -6.02 28.58 6.76
C MET A 149 -6.73 27.90 7.95
N LEU A 150 -6.04 27.00 8.65
CA LEU A 150 -6.54 26.33 9.86
C LEU A 150 -5.48 26.36 10.97
N PRO A 151 -5.88 26.35 12.25
CA PRO A 151 -4.95 26.19 13.37
C PRO A 151 -4.15 24.88 13.22
N PRO A 152 -2.84 24.84 13.58
CA PRO A 152 -1.98 23.67 13.39
C PRO A 152 -2.57 22.35 13.91
N GLY A 153 -3.21 22.36 15.09
CA GLY A 153 -3.86 21.17 15.66
C GLY A 153 -4.99 20.60 14.78
N GLN A 154 -5.75 21.46 14.12
CA GLN A 154 -6.81 21.04 13.18
C GLN A 154 -6.23 20.50 11.88
N VAL A 155 -5.10 21.04 11.42
CA VAL A 155 -4.38 20.53 10.24
C VAL A 155 -3.90 19.10 10.45
N TYR A 156 -3.24 18.82 11.58
CA TYR A 156 -2.79 17.46 11.89
C TYR A 156 -3.95 16.47 11.97
N SER A 157 -5.06 16.88 12.58
CA SER A 157 -6.25 16.05 12.71
C SER A 157 -6.91 15.79 11.35
N TYR A 158 -6.94 16.80 10.47
CA TYR A 158 -7.49 16.67 9.12
C TYR A 158 -6.77 15.58 8.31
N PHE A 159 -5.44 15.63 8.23
CA PHE A 159 -4.67 14.63 7.49
C PHE A 159 -4.70 13.25 8.14
N TYR A 160 -4.72 13.19 9.47
CA TYR A 160 -4.92 11.95 10.20
C TYR A 160 -6.22 11.24 9.77
N TYR A 161 -7.35 11.95 9.82
CA TYR A 161 -8.64 11.37 9.43
C TYR A 161 -8.70 11.08 7.93
N ALA A 162 -8.08 11.90 7.09
CA ALA A 162 -8.03 11.67 5.64
C ALA A 162 -7.25 10.40 5.28
N PHE A 163 -6.07 10.18 5.87
CA PHE A 163 -5.30 8.96 5.64
C PHE A 163 -5.92 7.73 6.31
N LEU A 164 -6.53 7.87 7.50
CA LEU A 164 -7.30 6.79 8.12
C LEU A 164 -8.47 6.36 7.22
N ALA A 165 -9.23 7.33 6.70
CA ALA A 165 -10.33 7.06 5.78
C ALA A 165 -9.81 6.39 4.49
N LEU A 166 -8.70 6.89 3.92
CA LEU A 166 -8.10 6.30 2.74
C LEU A 166 -7.67 4.85 2.99
N MET A 167 -6.97 4.57 4.09
CA MET A 167 -6.56 3.21 4.47
C MET A 167 -7.76 2.28 4.60
N ILE A 168 -8.84 2.71 5.25
CA ILE A 168 -10.07 1.94 5.39
C ILE A 168 -10.67 1.66 3.99
N ILE A 169 -10.84 2.70 3.18
CA ILE A 169 -11.41 2.60 1.83
C ILE A 169 -10.58 1.65 0.96
N THR A 170 -9.25 1.79 0.94
CA THR A 170 -8.34 0.93 0.17
C THR A 170 -8.41 -0.51 0.66
N THR A 171 -8.45 -0.73 1.97
CA THR A 171 -8.56 -2.08 2.56
C THR A 171 -9.85 -2.76 2.12
N PHE A 172 -10.99 -2.07 2.24
CA PHE A 172 -12.29 -2.61 1.84
C PHE A 172 -12.38 -2.82 0.33
N ALA A 173 -11.89 -1.87 -0.47
CA ALA A 173 -11.85 -2.01 -1.92
C ALA A 173 -11.06 -3.27 -2.33
N ILE A 174 -9.87 -3.47 -1.76
CA ILE A 174 -9.05 -4.66 -2.03
C ILE A 174 -9.75 -5.93 -1.54
N TYR A 175 -10.39 -5.90 -0.37
CA TYR A 175 -11.19 -7.02 0.12
C TYR A 175 -12.25 -7.46 -0.88
N PHE A 176 -13.04 -6.52 -1.41
CA PHE A 176 -14.07 -6.83 -2.41
C PHE A 176 -13.47 -7.31 -3.74
N ILE A 177 -12.39 -6.68 -4.20
CA ILE A 177 -11.71 -7.05 -5.45
C ILE A 177 -11.17 -8.48 -5.37
N VAL A 178 -10.41 -8.80 -4.32
CA VAL A 178 -9.75 -10.09 -4.13
C VAL A 178 -10.75 -11.22 -3.95
N ASN A 179 -11.91 -10.95 -3.33
CA ASN A 179 -12.98 -11.93 -3.14
C ASN A 179 -13.95 -12.05 -4.32
N SER A 180 -13.82 -11.20 -5.34
CA SER A 180 -14.62 -11.26 -6.56
C SER A 180 -14.06 -12.25 -7.59
N ARG A 181 -14.82 -12.47 -8.69
CA ARG A 181 -14.35 -13.22 -9.87
C ARG A 181 -13.06 -12.65 -10.45
N PHE A 182 -12.86 -11.33 -10.37
CA PHE A 182 -11.65 -10.68 -10.82
C PHE A 182 -10.44 -11.05 -9.95
N GLY A 183 -10.63 -11.15 -8.64
CA GLY A 183 -9.60 -11.63 -7.71
C GLY A 183 -9.17 -13.08 -7.98
N PHE A 184 -10.09 -13.95 -8.42
CA PHE A 184 -9.73 -15.29 -8.90
C PHE A 184 -8.85 -15.22 -10.15
N ALA A 185 -9.18 -14.36 -11.12
CA ALA A 185 -8.35 -14.18 -12.32
C ALA A 185 -6.93 -13.69 -11.97
N ILE A 186 -6.80 -12.73 -11.04
CA ILE A 186 -5.50 -12.24 -10.55
C ILE A 186 -4.66 -13.39 -9.95
N ARG A 187 -5.26 -14.20 -9.06
CA ARG A 187 -4.54 -15.32 -8.43
C ARG A 187 -4.15 -16.40 -9.43
N SER A 188 -4.98 -16.65 -10.44
CA SER A 188 -4.65 -17.60 -11.52
C SER A 188 -3.43 -17.14 -12.32
N ILE A 189 -3.31 -15.84 -12.60
CA ILE A 189 -2.13 -15.26 -13.28
C ILE A 189 -0.87 -15.50 -12.45
N LYS A 190 -0.92 -15.29 -11.13
CA LYS A 190 0.20 -15.57 -10.22
C LYS A 190 0.63 -17.05 -10.25
N ALA A 191 -0.33 -17.96 -10.34
CA ALA A 191 -0.05 -19.40 -10.33
C ALA A 191 0.62 -19.86 -11.64
N ASN A 192 0.03 -19.54 -12.78
CA ASN A 192 0.62 -19.75 -14.09
C ASN A 192 -0.12 -18.89 -15.13
N GLU A 193 0.57 -17.86 -15.64
CA GLU A 193 -0.02 -16.92 -16.59
C GLU A 193 -0.40 -17.56 -17.92
N ASP A 194 0.43 -18.46 -18.44
CA ASP A 194 0.18 -19.12 -19.73
C ASP A 194 -1.04 -20.05 -19.63
N ALA A 195 -1.15 -20.81 -18.53
CA ALA A 195 -2.32 -21.64 -18.25
C ALA A 195 -3.59 -20.80 -18.01
N ALA A 196 -3.49 -19.67 -17.30
CA ALA A 196 -4.62 -18.76 -17.11
C ALA A 196 -5.16 -18.24 -18.46
N ASN A 197 -4.25 -17.90 -19.38
CA ASN A 197 -4.60 -17.45 -20.73
C ASN A 197 -5.28 -18.57 -21.55
N SER A 198 -4.76 -19.81 -21.49
CA SER A 198 -5.38 -20.98 -22.12
C SER A 198 -6.78 -21.30 -21.57
N MET A 199 -7.05 -20.94 -20.30
CA MET A 199 -8.36 -21.09 -19.66
C MET A 199 -9.32 -19.92 -19.96
N GLY A 200 -8.98 -19.03 -20.91
CA GLY A 200 -9.82 -17.93 -21.37
C GLY A 200 -9.76 -16.66 -20.53
N ILE A 201 -8.82 -16.55 -19.58
CA ILE A 201 -8.60 -15.30 -18.82
C ILE A 201 -7.76 -14.35 -19.69
N ASN A 202 -8.30 -13.16 -19.97
CA ASN A 202 -7.51 -12.11 -20.63
C ASN A 202 -6.46 -11.54 -19.66
N THR A 203 -5.29 -12.17 -19.62
CA THR A 203 -4.23 -11.83 -18.67
C THR A 203 -3.75 -10.39 -18.82
N THR A 204 -3.68 -9.87 -20.06
CA THR A 204 -3.24 -8.49 -20.33
C THR A 204 -4.19 -7.50 -19.69
N ASN A 205 -5.49 -7.60 -19.96
CA ASN A 205 -6.48 -6.68 -19.40
C ASN A 205 -6.57 -6.80 -17.88
N THR A 206 -6.54 -8.02 -17.34
CA THR A 206 -6.56 -8.23 -15.88
C THR A 206 -5.34 -7.58 -15.22
N LYS A 207 -4.14 -7.71 -15.78
CA LYS A 207 -2.94 -7.05 -15.26
C LYS A 207 -3.05 -5.53 -15.30
N VAL A 208 -3.50 -4.96 -16.43
CA VAL A 208 -3.62 -3.50 -16.61
C VAL A 208 -4.67 -2.90 -15.66
N VAL A 209 -5.83 -3.55 -15.51
CA VAL A 209 -6.87 -3.09 -14.57
C VAL A 209 -6.39 -3.18 -13.13
N THR A 210 -5.69 -4.26 -12.76
CA THR A 210 -5.13 -4.42 -11.41
C THR A 210 -4.12 -3.31 -11.11
N TRP A 211 -3.27 -2.99 -12.08
CA TRP A 211 -2.35 -1.87 -11.97
C TRP A 211 -3.06 -0.55 -11.81
N ALA A 212 -4.06 -0.26 -12.65
CA ALA A 212 -4.79 1.00 -12.62
C ALA A 212 -5.48 1.23 -11.26
N ILE A 213 -6.02 0.17 -10.65
CA ILE A 213 -6.58 0.24 -9.29
C ILE A 213 -5.49 0.56 -8.26
N ALA A 214 -4.33 -0.10 -8.35
CA ALA A 214 -3.20 0.19 -7.46
C ALA A 214 -2.69 1.63 -7.65
N ALA A 215 -2.61 2.11 -8.89
CA ALA A 215 -2.21 3.47 -9.25
C ALA A 215 -3.19 4.52 -8.70
N LEU A 216 -4.50 4.26 -8.78
CA LEU A 216 -5.55 5.14 -8.24
C LEU A 216 -5.34 5.44 -6.75
N PHE A 217 -5.22 4.40 -5.91
CA PHE A 217 -5.04 4.60 -4.47
C PHE A 217 -3.67 5.19 -4.13
N THR A 218 -2.64 4.81 -4.89
CA THR A 218 -1.28 5.35 -4.72
C THR A 218 -1.23 6.86 -5.06
N SER A 219 -1.93 7.30 -6.11
CA SER A 219 -1.98 8.72 -6.49
C SER A 219 -2.82 9.55 -5.52
N ILE A 220 -3.90 9.00 -4.97
CA ILE A 220 -4.68 9.66 -3.91
C ILE A 220 -3.78 9.89 -2.68
N ALA A 221 -3.01 8.87 -2.28
CA ALA A 221 -2.05 9.00 -1.18
C ALA A 221 -0.98 10.08 -1.47
N GLY A 222 -0.47 10.16 -2.71
CA GLY A 222 0.48 11.18 -3.13
C GLY A 222 -0.09 12.61 -3.10
N GLY A 223 -1.34 12.79 -3.55
CA GLY A 223 -2.04 14.07 -3.46
C GLY A 223 -2.24 14.54 -2.02
N LEU A 224 -2.64 13.63 -1.13
CA LEU A 224 -2.75 13.89 0.31
C LEU A 224 -1.40 14.23 0.95
N TYR A 225 -0.36 13.45 0.62
CA TYR A 225 0.98 13.67 1.14
C TYR A 225 1.52 15.04 0.72
N GLY A 226 1.35 15.42 -0.56
CA GLY A 226 1.81 16.71 -1.05
C GLY A 226 1.15 17.88 -0.31
N TYR A 227 -0.17 17.80 -0.09
CA TYR A 227 -0.86 18.85 0.66
C TYR A 227 -0.48 18.85 2.15
N TRP A 228 -0.22 17.67 2.71
CA TRP A 228 0.25 17.53 4.09
C TRP A 228 1.64 18.17 4.31
N MET A 229 2.57 17.95 3.38
CA MET A 229 3.91 18.55 3.43
C MET A 229 3.94 20.02 3.02
N SER A 230 2.88 20.53 2.38
CA SER A 230 2.71 21.91 1.87
C SER A 230 3.71 22.34 0.78
N PHE A 231 4.82 21.62 0.64
CA PHE A 231 5.81 21.76 -0.42
C PHE A 231 6.25 20.36 -0.85
N ILE A 232 6.55 20.20 -2.14
CA ILE A 232 7.07 18.96 -2.70
C ILE A 232 8.18 19.24 -3.71
N ALA A 233 9.24 18.45 -3.66
CA ALA A 233 10.29 18.41 -4.67
C ALA A 233 10.29 17.08 -5.46
N PRO A 234 10.78 17.04 -6.72
CA PRO A 234 10.68 15.84 -7.55
C PRO A 234 11.44 14.64 -6.98
N ASP A 235 12.61 14.89 -6.38
CA ASP A 235 13.45 13.90 -5.73
C ASP A 235 12.80 13.30 -4.48
N GLU A 236 11.98 14.08 -3.75
CA GLU A 236 11.27 13.60 -2.57
C GLU A 236 10.09 12.68 -2.95
N VAL A 237 9.27 13.08 -3.92
CA VAL A 237 8.01 12.37 -4.20
C VAL A 237 8.18 11.18 -5.15
N PHE A 238 9.22 11.17 -5.98
CA PHE A 238 9.58 10.03 -6.84
C PHE A 238 10.63 9.11 -6.19
N ASP A 239 10.89 9.26 -4.89
CA ASP A 239 11.86 8.46 -4.15
C ASP A 239 11.45 6.97 -4.09
N LEU A 240 12.33 6.10 -4.57
CA LEU A 240 12.18 4.65 -4.48
C LEU A 240 12.16 4.14 -3.04
N MET A 241 12.58 4.93 -2.05
CA MET A 241 12.53 4.53 -0.65
C MET A 241 11.10 4.29 -0.17
N PHE A 242 10.12 5.10 -0.59
CA PHE A 242 8.70 4.90 -0.25
C PHE A 242 8.20 3.52 -0.65
N ILE A 243 8.56 3.08 -1.86
CA ILE A 243 8.07 1.81 -2.40
C ILE A 243 8.84 0.63 -1.84
N THR A 244 10.14 0.79 -1.61
CA THR A 244 10.99 -0.22 -0.94
C THR A 244 10.47 -0.50 0.46
N ASN A 245 10.20 0.55 1.24
CA ASN A 245 9.60 0.43 2.57
C ASN A 245 8.23 -0.25 2.51
N SER A 246 7.39 0.13 1.54
CA SER A 246 6.07 -0.49 1.35
C SER A 246 6.15 -1.98 0.99
N ILE A 247 7.16 -2.38 0.21
CA ILE A 247 7.44 -3.79 -0.12
C ILE A 247 7.85 -4.56 1.15
N ILE A 248 8.76 -3.98 1.96
CA ILE A 248 9.20 -4.56 3.22
C ILE A 248 8.01 -4.74 4.17
N MET A 249 7.18 -3.71 4.33
CA MET A 249 5.98 -3.74 5.15
C MET A 249 4.99 -4.82 4.67
N MET A 250 4.75 -4.92 3.37
CA MET A 250 3.93 -6.00 2.80
C MET A 250 4.51 -7.39 3.14
N LEU A 251 5.81 -7.60 2.94
CA LEU A 251 6.47 -8.89 3.18
C LEU A 251 6.39 -9.29 4.66
N ILE A 252 6.75 -8.37 5.56
CA ILE A 252 6.69 -8.56 7.01
C ILE A 252 5.27 -8.82 7.47
N GLY A 253 4.30 -8.08 6.95
CA GLY A 253 2.89 -8.24 7.30
C GLY A 253 2.28 -9.56 6.80
N GLY A 254 2.72 -10.04 5.64
CA GLY A 254 2.25 -11.24 4.96
C GLY A 254 1.73 -10.92 3.56
N ALA A 255 2.55 -11.19 2.55
CA ALA A 255 2.21 -10.97 1.15
C ALA A 255 1.02 -11.84 0.70
N GLY A 256 0.09 -11.26 -0.06
CA GLY A 256 -1.14 -11.92 -0.52
C GLY A 256 -2.23 -12.04 0.55
N THR A 257 -2.12 -11.31 1.66
CA THR A 257 -3.15 -11.21 2.70
C THR A 257 -3.75 -9.80 2.75
N ILE A 258 -5.01 -9.67 3.18
CA ILE A 258 -5.73 -8.38 3.14
C ILE A 258 -5.21 -7.42 4.23
N LEU A 259 -5.09 -7.93 5.46
CA LEU A 259 -4.65 -7.14 6.61
C LEU A 259 -3.13 -7.12 6.80
N GLY A 260 -2.38 -7.98 6.10
CA GLY A 260 -0.94 -8.13 6.29
C GLY A 260 -0.21 -6.80 6.09
N PRO A 261 -0.37 -6.13 4.94
CA PRO A 261 0.27 -4.84 4.69
C PRO A 261 -0.04 -3.77 5.74
N VAL A 262 -1.26 -3.77 6.30
CA VAL A 262 -1.65 -2.84 7.37
C VAL A 262 -0.83 -3.13 8.63
N ILE A 263 -0.81 -4.39 9.09
CA ILE A 263 -0.03 -4.81 10.26
C ILE A 263 1.47 -4.55 10.04
N GLY A 264 1.97 -4.84 8.85
CA GLY A 264 3.35 -4.57 8.46
C GLY A 264 3.72 -3.09 8.55
N ALA A 265 2.85 -2.20 8.07
CA ALA A 265 3.04 -0.76 8.19
C ALA A 265 3.08 -0.32 9.67
N PHE A 266 2.16 -0.82 10.51
CA PHE A 266 2.20 -0.54 11.95
C PHE A 266 3.51 -0.99 12.60
N ILE A 267 3.97 -2.21 12.31
CA ILE A 267 5.19 -2.75 12.92
C ILE A 267 6.41 -1.96 12.45
N VAL A 268 6.62 -1.87 11.15
CA VAL A 268 7.86 -1.32 10.58
C VAL A 268 7.96 0.17 10.86
N GLU A 269 6.87 0.93 10.70
CA GLU A 269 6.92 2.38 10.92
C GLU A 269 7.11 2.72 12.40
N THR A 270 6.46 1.97 13.31
CA THR A 270 6.67 2.15 14.75
C THR A 270 8.13 1.83 15.13
N VAL A 271 8.68 0.73 14.60
CA VAL A 271 10.09 0.37 14.79
C VAL A 271 11.03 1.44 14.21
N SER A 272 10.71 1.95 13.02
CA SER A 272 11.47 3.01 12.36
C SER A 272 11.53 4.26 13.23
N GLU A 273 10.40 4.68 13.78
CA GLU A 273 10.32 5.85 14.65
C GLU A 273 11.11 5.65 15.96
N PHE A 274 11.00 4.48 16.59
CA PHE A 274 11.80 4.15 17.79
C PHE A 274 13.29 4.13 17.49
N ALA A 275 13.70 3.59 16.33
CA ALA A 275 15.09 3.59 15.90
C ALA A 275 15.60 5.02 15.67
N TRP A 276 14.77 5.88 15.08
CA TRP A 276 15.10 7.29 14.84
C TRP A 276 15.24 8.08 16.14
N SER A 277 14.31 7.88 17.09
CA SER A 277 14.31 8.54 18.40
C SER A 277 15.48 8.09 19.30
N GLY A 278 15.83 6.80 19.27
CA GLY A 278 16.86 6.22 20.15
C GLY A 278 18.28 6.21 19.57
N PHE A 279 18.44 6.15 18.25
CA PHE A 279 19.73 5.93 17.58
C PHE A 279 19.90 6.85 16.37
N MET A 280 19.87 8.16 16.59
CA MET A 280 19.82 9.18 15.53
C MET A 280 20.90 9.01 14.44
N GLU A 281 22.15 8.65 14.78
CA GLU A 281 23.23 8.42 13.79
C GLU A 281 23.14 7.07 13.05
N TYR A 282 22.57 6.03 13.67
CA TYR A 282 22.61 4.65 13.16
C TYR A 282 21.22 4.08 12.83
N HIS A 283 20.17 4.91 12.83
CA HIS A 283 18.79 4.49 12.68
C HIS A 283 18.54 3.64 11.42
N LEU A 284 19.15 3.97 10.27
CA LEU A 284 19.05 3.18 9.04
C LEU A 284 19.70 1.79 9.18
N ALA A 285 20.84 1.70 9.86
CA ALA A 285 21.52 0.42 10.10
C ALA A 285 20.69 -0.46 11.06
N VAL A 286 20.14 0.13 12.13
CA VAL A 286 19.26 -0.55 13.08
C VAL A 286 17.99 -1.04 12.39
N LEU A 287 17.34 -0.19 11.59
CA LEU A 287 16.17 -0.56 10.79
C LEU A 287 16.48 -1.72 9.85
N GLY A 288 17.62 -1.68 9.14
CA GLY A 288 18.06 -2.74 8.23
C GLY A 288 18.27 -4.07 8.94
N ILE A 289 18.95 -4.06 10.10
CA ILE A 289 19.18 -5.27 10.91
C ILE A 289 17.86 -5.84 11.42
N ILE A 290 16.98 -5.02 12.00
CA ILE A 290 15.67 -5.47 12.49
C ILE A 290 14.84 -6.03 11.34
N THR A 291 14.86 -5.39 10.18
CA THR A 291 14.17 -5.86 8.98
C THR A 291 14.69 -7.23 8.53
N ILE A 292 16.01 -7.42 8.49
CA ILE A 292 16.63 -8.71 8.15
C ILE A 292 16.18 -9.80 9.13
N ILE A 293 16.20 -9.51 10.44
CA ILE A 293 15.73 -10.43 11.48
C ILE A 293 14.27 -10.81 11.21
N ILE A 294 13.38 -9.83 11.04
CA ILE A 294 11.96 -10.12 10.84
C ILE A 294 11.73 -10.94 9.57
N VAL A 295 12.39 -10.61 8.46
CA VAL A 295 12.27 -11.35 7.20
C VAL A 295 12.78 -12.79 7.33
N PHE A 296 13.87 -13.01 8.07
CA PHE A 296 14.46 -14.33 8.25
C PHE A 296 13.66 -15.22 9.20
N PHE A 297 13.14 -14.66 10.29
CA PHE A 297 12.40 -15.42 11.30
C PHE A 297 10.89 -15.53 11.01
N VAL A 298 10.34 -14.69 10.13
CA VAL A 298 8.91 -14.68 9.78
C VAL A 298 8.71 -14.78 8.25
N PRO A 299 9.12 -15.90 7.61
CA PRO A 299 9.12 -16.03 6.14
C PRO A 299 7.73 -15.98 5.50
N GLY A 300 6.67 -16.30 6.26
CA GLY A 300 5.27 -16.18 5.82
C GLY A 300 4.64 -14.82 6.13
N GLY A 301 5.39 -13.90 6.74
CA GLY A 301 4.87 -12.70 7.39
C GLY A 301 4.02 -12.98 8.62
N VAL A 302 3.74 -11.94 9.41
CA VAL A 302 3.05 -12.05 10.70
C VAL A 302 1.71 -12.76 10.58
N ILE A 303 0.91 -12.42 9.56
CA ILE A 303 -0.39 -13.07 9.33
C ILE A 303 -0.23 -14.53 8.90
N GLY A 304 0.78 -14.84 8.07
CA GLY A 304 1.03 -16.21 7.62
C GLY A 304 1.34 -17.14 8.79
N THR A 305 2.26 -16.72 9.67
CA THR A 305 2.65 -17.50 10.85
C THR A 305 1.49 -17.68 11.84
N ILE A 306 0.68 -16.63 12.06
CA ILE A 306 -0.51 -16.74 12.92
C ILE A 306 -1.53 -17.73 12.31
N THR A 307 -1.75 -17.67 11.00
CA THR A 307 -2.74 -18.51 10.31
C THR A 307 -2.34 -19.99 10.33
N GLU A 308 -1.06 -20.28 10.15
CA GLU A 308 -0.51 -21.63 10.22
C GLU A 308 -0.65 -22.20 11.64
N LYS A 309 -0.25 -21.44 12.67
CA LYS A 309 -0.36 -21.87 14.07
C LYS A 309 -1.82 -22.11 14.52
N ILE A 310 -2.77 -21.34 14.01
CA ILE A 310 -4.21 -21.55 14.25
C ILE A 310 -4.71 -22.80 13.52
N ARG A 311 -4.25 -23.05 12.28
CA ARG A 311 -4.60 -24.26 11.52
C ARG A 311 -4.10 -25.50 12.25
N ASP A 312 -2.85 -25.49 12.70
CA ASP A 312 -2.23 -26.64 13.36
C ASP A 312 -2.89 -26.95 14.70
N ARG A 313 -3.30 -25.91 15.46
CA ARG A 313 -4.12 -26.08 16.67
C ARG A 313 -5.49 -26.70 16.39
N LYS A 314 -6.15 -26.33 15.30
CA LYS A 314 -7.45 -26.92 14.92
C LYS A 314 -7.32 -28.37 14.46
N ILE A 315 -6.27 -28.70 13.71
CA ILE A 315 -5.97 -30.08 13.30
C ILE A 315 -5.64 -30.93 14.54
N ALA A 316 -4.83 -30.40 15.46
CA ALA A 316 -4.54 -31.09 16.72
C ALA A 316 -5.80 -31.31 17.58
N ALA A 317 -6.70 -30.32 17.62
CA ALA A 317 -7.98 -30.44 18.33
C ALA A 317 -8.93 -31.46 17.67
N SER A 318 -9.00 -31.52 16.33
CA SER A 318 -9.84 -32.50 15.62
C SER A 318 -9.32 -33.92 15.80
N ILE A 319 -8.01 -34.13 15.69
CA ILE A 319 -7.38 -35.43 15.94
C ILE A 319 -7.66 -35.87 17.38
N LYS A 320 -7.52 -34.97 18.37
CA LYS A 320 -7.78 -35.29 19.77
C LYS A 320 -9.25 -35.65 20.04
N SER A 321 -10.20 -35.02 19.36
CA SER A 321 -11.63 -35.39 19.45
C SER A 321 -11.95 -36.71 18.77
N GLU A 322 -11.27 -37.04 17.68
CA GLU A 322 -11.49 -38.27 16.91
C GLU A 322 -10.91 -39.49 17.64
N VAL A 323 -9.73 -39.36 18.26
CA VAL A 323 -9.15 -40.38 19.14
C VAL A 323 -10.05 -40.63 20.37
N ALA A 324 -10.55 -39.58 21.02
CA ALA A 324 -11.42 -39.70 22.18
C ALA A 324 -12.81 -40.31 21.87
N ALA A 325 -13.24 -40.30 20.60
CA ALA A 325 -14.48 -40.92 20.14
C ALA A 325 -14.31 -42.41 19.80
N ASN A 326 -13.10 -42.85 19.47
CA ASN A 326 -12.79 -44.23 19.10
C ASN A 326 -12.45 -45.12 20.31
N ASP A 327 -12.14 -44.50 21.46
CA ASP A 327 -11.90 -45.17 22.74
C ASP A 327 -13.20 -45.41 23.57
N ARG A 328 -14.39 -45.21 22.98
CA ARG A 328 -15.71 -45.46 23.57
C ARG A 328 -16.45 -46.54 22.83
#